data_AF-A0A442BK54-F1
#
_entry.id   AF-A0A442BK54-F1
#
_cell.length_a   1.000
_cell.length_b   1.000
_cell.length_c   1.000
_cell.angle_alpha   90.00
_cell.angle_beta   90.00
_cell.angle_gamma   90.00
#
_symmetry.space_group_name_H-M   'P 1'
#
loop_
_entity.id
_entity.type
_entity.pdbx_description
1 polymer ?
#
loop_
_entity_poly.entity_id
_entity_poly.type
_entity_poly.pdbx_seq_one_letter_code
_entity_poly.pdbx_strand_id
1 'polypeptide(L)'
;MSHDEDHIASTKEKLVRMANQIATFFHSKPREEGIAGLAEHINKFWEPRMRRQLFEMLDAGTEHFDDLVIAASAKIKRPPTAEQADKSIGYARQA
;
A
#
# COMPACT_ATOMS: atom_id res chain seq x y z
N MET A 1 2.13 4.68 31.34
CA MET A 1 1.51 5.06 30.05
C MET A 1 2.38 4.46 28.97
N SER A 2 2.15 3.19 28.62
CA SER A 2 3.02 2.40 27.75
C SER A 2 2.52 2.44 26.31
N HIS A 3 3.35 3.01 25.43
CA HIS A 3 3.70 2.48 24.12
C HIS A 3 2.55 2.13 23.14
N ASP A 4 1.80 3.13 22.68
CA ASP A 4 0.95 3.02 21.48
C ASP A 4 1.51 3.83 20.28
N GLU A 5 2.44 4.77 20.51
CA GLU A 5 2.95 5.67 19.45
C GLU A 5 4.06 5.05 18.58
N ASP A 6 4.99 4.26 19.16
CA ASP A 6 6.13 3.68 18.44
C ASP A 6 5.72 2.55 17.46
N HIS A 7 4.63 1.83 17.72
CA HIS A 7 4.19 0.74 16.85
C HIS A 7 3.61 1.25 15.51
N ILE A 8 2.99 2.43 15.51
CA ILE A 8 2.35 2.99 14.32
C ILE A 8 3.37 3.64 13.37
N ALA A 9 4.43 4.27 13.90
CA ALA A 9 5.52 4.83 13.09
C ALA A 9 6.27 3.71 12.33
N SER A 10 6.66 2.64 13.04
CA SER A 10 7.37 1.51 12.44
C SER A 10 6.54 0.78 11.36
N THR A 11 5.21 0.75 11.50
CA THR A 11 4.30 0.15 10.51
C THR A 11 4.26 0.95 9.21
N LYS A 12 4.25 2.29 9.30
CA LYS A 12 4.25 3.19 8.15
C LYS A 12 5.56 3.10 7.35
N GLU A 13 6.70 3.20 8.02
CA GLU A 13 8.02 3.05 7.39
C GLU A 13 8.17 1.69 6.69
N LYS A 14 7.64 0.62 7.30
CA LYS A 14 7.63 -0.71 6.70
C LYS A 14 6.77 -0.79 5.44
N LEU A 15 5.61 -0.12 5.41
CA LEU A 15 4.78 -0.05 4.20
C LEU A 15 5.50 0.68 3.06
N VAL A 16 6.16 1.81 3.33
CA VAL A 16 6.97 2.52 2.34
C VAL A 16 8.05 1.59 1.78
N ARG A 17 8.78 0.90 2.67
CA ARG A 17 9.84 -0.02 2.27
C ARG A 17 9.31 -1.17 1.42
N MET A 18 8.18 -1.77 1.78
CA MET A 18 7.53 -2.82 0.99
C MET A 18 7.10 -2.30 -0.40
N ALA A 19 6.47 -1.12 -0.46
CA ALA A 19 6.07 -0.52 -1.74
C ALA A 19 7.27 -0.30 -2.66
N ASN A 20 8.37 0.25 -2.14
CA ASN A 20 9.60 0.47 -2.89
C ASN A 20 10.27 -0.84 -3.33
N GLN A 21 10.20 -1.90 -2.52
CA GLN A 21 10.70 -3.23 -2.93
C GLN A 21 9.90 -3.81 -4.10
N ILE A 22 8.57 -3.66 -4.10
CA ILE A 22 7.74 -4.11 -5.21
C ILE A 22 8.03 -3.25 -6.46
N ALA A 23 8.20 -1.93 -6.30
CA ALA A 23 8.59 -1.04 -7.39
C ALA A 23 9.93 -1.43 -8.01
N THR A 24 10.93 -1.74 -7.18
CA THR A 24 12.26 -2.21 -7.63
C THR A 24 12.15 -3.45 -8.51
N PHE A 25 11.28 -4.40 -8.16
CA PHE A 25 11.03 -5.59 -8.98
C PHE A 25 10.46 -5.22 -10.37
N PHE A 26 9.50 -4.29 -10.41
CA PHE A 26 8.89 -3.82 -11.65
C PHE A 26 9.76 -2.86 -12.45
N HIS A 27 10.85 -2.35 -11.88
CA HIS A 27 11.80 -1.48 -12.60
C HIS A 27 12.53 -2.20 -13.75
N SER A 28 12.56 -3.54 -13.72
CA SER A 28 13.07 -4.37 -14.84
C SER A 28 12.08 -4.45 -16.02
N LYS A 29 10.84 -3.99 -15.85
CA LYS A 29 9.79 -3.97 -16.87
C LYS A 29 9.67 -2.57 -17.48
N PRO A 30 9.09 -2.42 -18.69
CA PRO A 30 8.81 -1.10 -19.23
C PRO A 30 7.87 -0.33 -18.29
N ARG A 31 8.08 0.97 -18.19
CA ARG A 31 7.45 1.85 -17.19
C ARG A 31 5.93 1.67 -17.10
N GLU A 32 5.24 1.58 -18.24
CA GLU A 32 3.78 1.43 -18.28
C GLU A 32 3.31 0.08 -17.70
N GLU A 33 4.00 -1.00 -18.02
CA GLU A 33 3.74 -2.33 -17.46
C GLU A 33 4.09 -2.37 -15.98
N GLY A 34 5.19 -1.73 -15.57
CA GLY A 34 5.60 -1.65 -14.18
C GLY A 34 4.56 -0.93 -13.32
N ILE A 35 4.04 0.20 -13.79
CA ILE A 35 2.97 0.95 -13.12
C ILE A 35 1.70 0.10 -12.99
N ALA A 36 1.27 -0.55 -14.07
CA ALA A 36 0.08 -1.39 -14.05
C ALA A 36 0.24 -2.61 -13.14
N GLY A 37 1.39 -3.29 -13.23
CA GLY A 37 1.72 -4.48 -12.44
C GLY A 37 1.87 -4.18 -10.95
N LEU A 38 2.53 -3.07 -10.60
CA LEU A 38 2.65 -2.62 -9.21
C LEU A 38 1.27 -2.30 -8.61
N ALA A 39 0.44 -1.54 -9.34
CA ALA A 39 -0.90 -1.21 -8.88
C ALA A 39 -1.77 -2.45 -8.72
N GLU A 40 -1.72 -3.39 -9.66
CA GLU A 40 -2.44 -4.67 -9.54
C GLU A 40 -1.97 -5.48 -8.34
N HIS A 41 -0.65 -5.57 -8.13
CA HIS A 41 -0.07 -6.28 -6.99
C HIS A 41 -0.55 -5.69 -5.67
N ILE A 42 -0.48 -4.37 -5.50
CA ILE A 42 -0.98 -3.71 -4.29
C ILE A 42 -2.49 -3.97 -4.13
N ASN A 43 -3.28 -3.89 -5.20
CA ASN A 43 -4.72 -4.15 -5.12
C ASN A 43 -5.06 -5.61 -4.74
N LYS A 44 -4.28 -6.60 -5.19
CA LYS A 44 -4.50 -8.03 -4.93
C LYS A 44 -3.99 -8.46 -3.56
N PHE A 45 -2.81 -8.00 -3.16
CA PHE A 45 -2.11 -8.50 -1.98
C PHE A 45 -2.26 -7.59 -0.76
N TRP A 46 -2.56 -6.29 -0.94
CA TRP A 46 -2.71 -5.38 0.19
C TRP A 46 -4.17 -5.23 0.62
N GLU A 47 -4.36 -5.43 1.91
CA GLU A 47 -5.62 -5.17 2.60
C GLU A 47 -6.07 -3.70 2.49
N PRO A 48 -7.38 -3.44 2.61
CA PRO A 48 -7.94 -2.08 2.53
C PRO A 48 -7.33 -1.09 3.54
N ARG A 49 -6.94 -1.56 4.73
CA ARG A 49 -6.32 -0.72 5.76
C ARG A 49 -4.91 -0.27 5.33
N MET A 50 -4.10 -1.19 4.81
CA MET A 50 -2.76 -0.89 4.29
C MET A 50 -2.79 0.08 3.11
N ARG A 51 -3.75 -0.11 2.19
CA ARG A 51 -3.93 0.83 1.06
C ARG A 51 -4.29 2.24 1.53
N ARG A 52 -5.12 2.39 2.56
CA ARG A 52 -5.39 3.71 3.15
C ARG A 52 -4.13 4.34 3.73
N GLN A 53 -3.38 3.60 4.53
CA GLN A 53 -2.12 4.10 5.09
C GLN A 53 -1.14 4.50 4.00
N LEU A 54 -1.07 3.76 2.88
CA LEU A 54 -0.28 4.15 1.70
C LEU A 54 -0.67 5.54 1.19
N PHE A 55 -1.96 5.77 1.00
CA PHE A 55 -2.46 7.07 0.52
C PHE A 55 -2.25 8.19 1.54
N GLU A 56 -2.43 7.94 2.84
CA GLU A 56 -2.13 8.93 3.89
C GLU A 56 -0.66 9.34 3.88
N MET A 57 0.25 8.40 3.66
CA MET A 57 1.68 8.70 3.55
C MET A 57 2.01 9.44 2.25
N LEU A 58 1.40 9.05 1.13
CA LEU A 58 1.57 9.77 -0.14
C LEU A 58 1.08 11.22 -0.06
N ASP A 59 0.00 11.47 0.68
CA ASP A 59 -0.55 12.81 0.92
C ASP A 59 0.34 13.63 1.87
N ALA A 60 0.92 12.97 2.89
CA ALA A 60 1.87 13.59 3.80
C ALA A 60 3.22 13.95 3.13
N GLY A 61 3.63 13.20 2.11
CA GLY A 61 4.82 13.50 1.33
C GLY A 61 5.32 12.30 0.52
N THR A 62 5.72 12.55 -0.74
CA THR A 62 6.18 11.50 -1.64
C THR A 62 7.70 11.27 -1.62
N GLU A 63 8.43 11.96 -0.74
CA GLU A 63 9.91 12.01 -0.74
C GLU A 63 10.58 10.63 -0.52
N HIS A 64 9.89 9.72 0.19
CA HIS A 64 10.38 8.38 0.48
C HIS A 64 9.83 7.31 -0.47
N PHE A 65 9.00 7.69 -1.44
CA PHE A 65 8.39 6.77 -2.39
C PHE A 65 9.13 6.78 -3.72
N ASP A 66 9.25 5.60 -4.32
CA ASP A 66 9.76 5.47 -5.67
C ASP A 66 8.79 6.10 -6.70
N ASP A 67 9.32 6.66 -7.79
CA ASP A 67 8.53 7.30 -8.86
C ASP A 67 7.49 6.34 -9.46
N LEU A 68 7.81 5.04 -9.52
CA LEU A 68 6.88 4.01 -9.98
C LEU A 68 5.71 3.82 -8.99
N VAL A 69 5.94 3.95 -7.68
CA VAL A 69 4.89 3.90 -6.65
C VAL A 69 3.97 5.10 -6.77
N ILE A 70 4.53 6.30 -6.94
CA ILE A 70 3.77 7.53 -7.11
C ILE A 70 2.89 7.41 -8.36
N ALA A 71 3.45 6.97 -9.49
CA ALA A 71 2.70 6.76 -10.73
C ALA A 71 1.64 5.65 -10.60
N ALA A 72 1.95 4.55 -9.91
CA ALA A 72 1.00 3.47 -9.65
C ALA A 72 -0.14 3.89 -8.71
N SER A 73 0.09 4.85 -7.82
CA SER A 73 -0.93 5.33 -6.88
C SER A 73 -2.21 5.81 -7.57
N ALA A 74 -2.09 6.37 -8.78
CA ALA A 74 -3.22 6.79 -9.61
C ALA A 74 -4.08 5.60 -10.12
N LYS A 75 -3.50 4.39 -10.18
CA LYS A 75 -4.19 3.15 -10.60
C LYS A 75 -4.60 2.25 -9.42
N ILE A 76 -4.15 2.53 -8.20
CA ILE A 76 -4.54 1.78 -7.00
C ILE A 76 -5.98 2.16 -6.62
N LYS A 77 -6.82 1.15 -6.35
CA LYS A 77 -8.20 1.37 -5.93
C LYS A 77 -8.21 1.88 -4.50
N ARG A 78 -8.64 3.13 -4.30
CA ARG A 78 -8.91 3.70 -2.98
C ARG A 78 -10.05 2.91 -2.35
N PRO A 79 -9.81 2.19 -1.23
CA PRO A 79 -10.85 1.41 -0.61
C PRO A 79 -11.87 2.33 0.08
N PRO A 80 -13.12 1.88 0.22
CA PRO A 80 -14.11 2.60 1.02
C PRO A 80 -13.68 2.65 2.49
N THR A 81 -14.20 3.64 3.22
CA THR A 81 -13.88 3.97 4.61
C THR A 81 -13.88 2.75 5.54
N ALA A 82 -13.15 2.82 6.66
CA ALA A 82 -12.91 1.72 7.62
C ALA A 82 -14.12 0.84 7.94
N GLU A 83 -15.30 1.46 8.02
CA GLU A 83 -16.57 0.81 8.35
C GLU A 83 -17.09 -0.16 7.27
N GLN A 84 -16.69 0.01 6.01
CA GLN A 84 -17.09 -0.85 4.89
C GLN A 84 -16.11 -2.01 4.67
N ALA A 85 -14.84 -1.82 5.03
CA ALA A 85 -13.81 -2.86 4.88
C ALA A 85 -13.89 -3.92 5.99
N ASP A 86 -14.24 -3.52 7.22
CA ASP A 86 -14.38 -4.41 8.37
C ASP A 86 -15.44 -5.51 8.16
N LYS A 87 -16.50 -5.19 7.41
CA LYS A 87 -17.58 -6.14 7.06
C LYS A 87 -17.18 -7.17 6.00
N SER A 88 -16.07 -6.97 5.27
CA SER A 88 -15.61 -7.90 4.24
C SER A 88 -14.52 -8.87 4.71
N ILE A 89 -13.84 -8.62 5.84
CA ILE A 89 -12.81 -9.52 6.38
C ILE A 89 -13.45 -10.54 7.34
N GLY A 90 -14.52 -11.18 6.86
CA GLY A 90 -15.29 -12.17 7.60
C GLY A 90 -15.15 -13.61 7.08
N TYR A 91 -14.37 -13.87 6.03
CA TYR A 91 -14.26 -15.24 5.48
C TYR A 91 -12.92 -15.53 4.79
N ALA A 92 -11.97 -16.05 5.57
CA ALA A 92 -10.95 -16.98 5.08
C ALA A 92 -10.40 -17.80 6.25
N ARG A 93 -11.28 -18.46 7.01
CA ARG A 93 -10.88 -19.55 7.92
C ARG A 93 -11.13 -20.88 7.20
N GLN A 94 -10.02 -21.44 6.73
CA GLN A 94 -9.64 -22.86 6.62
C GLN A 94 -10.77 -23.89 6.39
N ALA A 95 -10.62 -24.67 5.33
CA ALA A 95 -11.10 -26.05 5.25
C ALA A 95 -9.90 -26.97 5.05
#